data_AF-A0A662BE53-F1
#
_entry.id   AF-A0A662BE53-F1
#
_cell.length_a   1.000
_cell.length_b   1.000
_cell.length_c   1.000
_cell.angle_alpha   90.00
_cell.angle_beta   90.00
_cell.angle_gamma   90.00
#
_symmetry.space_group_name_H-M   'P 1'
#
loop_
_entity.id
_entity.type
_entity.pdbx_description
1 polymer ?
#
loop_
_entity_poly.entity_id
_entity_poly.type
_entity_poly.pdbx_seq_one_letter_code
_entity_poly.pdbx_strand_id
1 'polypeptide(L)' 'MKRIHLFEFEDLPWFPDFLRNYMTDFLQFLTNKTKLFQAVIPIIEKGIKKSGMNRIIDMGSGGGEGLI' A
#
# COMPACT_ATOMS: atom_id res chain seq x y z
N MET A 1 28.30 9.98 -8.17
CA MET A 1 27.98 8.55 -7.95
C MET A 1 27.29 8.00 -9.18
N LYS A 2 27.59 6.77 -9.61
CA LYS A 2 27.01 6.15 -10.82
C LYS A 2 25.64 5.57 -10.46
N ARG A 3 24.59 5.85 -11.26
CA ARG A 3 23.24 5.29 -11.04
C ARG A 3 23.25 3.79 -11.33
N ILE A 4 22.78 2.98 -10.39
CA ILE A 4 22.50 1.55 -10.61
C ILE A 4 21.00 1.45 -10.87
N HIS A 5 20.63 0.82 -11.99
CA HIS A 5 19.23 0.59 -12.36
C HIS A 5 18.92 -0.90 -12.18
N LEU A 6 18.50 -1.25 -10.97
CA LEU A 6 18.01 -2.60 -10.67
C LEU A 6 16.56 -2.75 -11.14
N PHE A 7 16.11 -4.00 -11.24
CA PHE A 7 14.76 -4.36 -11.65
C PHE A 7 14.08 -5.18 -10.56
N GLU A 8 12.76 -5.13 -10.52
CA GLU A 8 11.94 -6.02 -9.72
C GLU A 8 11.50 -7.20 -10.59
N PHE A 9 11.52 -8.42 -10.06
CA PHE A 9 11.14 -9.60 -10.85
C PHE A 9 9.67 -9.54 -11.27
N GLU A 10 8.80 -9.00 -10.41
CA GLU A 10 7.36 -8.87 -10.66
C GLU A 10 6.98 -7.86 -11.76
N ASP A 11 7.91 -7.00 -12.17
CA ASP A 11 7.73 -6.03 -13.25
C ASP A 11 8.02 -6.62 -14.64
N LEU A 12 8.59 -7.82 -14.71
CA LEU A 12 8.95 -8.45 -15.99
C LEU A 12 7.71 -9.02 -16.68
N PRO A 13 7.53 -8.83 -18.02
CA PRO A 13 6.30 -9.24 -18.73
C PRO A 13 5.97 -10.74 -18.68
N TRP A 14 6.96 -11.58 -18.38
CA TRP A 14 6.81 -13.03 -18.29
C TRP A 14 6.55 -13.53 -16.86
N PHE A 15 6.62 -12.64 -15.87
CA PHE A 15 6.47 -13.03 -14.47
C PHE A 15 5.05 -13.58 -14.21
N PRO A 16 4.91 -14.72 -13.52
CA PRO A 16 3.58 -15.32 -13.36
C PRO A 16 2.62 -14.44 -12.56
N ASP A 17 1.48 -14.10 -13.15
CA ASP A 17 0.46 -13.24 -12.53
C ASP A 17 -0.02 -13.77 -11.18
N PHE A 18 -0.21 -15.10 -11.05
CA PHE A 18 -0.66 -15.69 -9.79
C PHE A 18 0.35 -15.48 -8.65
N LEU A 19 1.65 -15.49 -8.96
CA LEU A 19 2.70 -15.31 -7.96
C LEU A 19 2.79 -13.84 -7.57
N ARG A 20 2.67 -12.93 -8.55
CA ARG A 20 2.63 -11.49 -8.33
C ARG A 20 1.48 -11.10 -7.40
N ASN A 21 0.28 -11.60 -7.68
CA ASN A 21 -0.89 -11.34 -6.83
C ASN A 21 -0.71 -11.95 -5.43
N TYR A 22 -0.15 -13.16 -5.33
CA TYR A 22 0.10 -13.78 -4.03
C TYR A 22 1.11 -12.99 -3.18
N MET A 23 2.11 -12.36 -3.80
CA MET A 23 3.04 -11.48 -3.08
C MET A 23 2.31 -10.29 -2.44
N THR A 24 1.40 -9.64 -3.17
CA THR A 24 0.60 -8.54 -2.62
C THR A 24 -0.39 -9.02 -1.55
N ASP A 25 -1.03 -10.16 -1.76
CA ASP A 25 -1.96 -10.77 -0.79
C ASP A 25 -1.24 -11.10 0.53
N PHE A 26 -0.01 -11.59 0.46
CA PHE A 26 0.79 -11.89 1.63
C PHE A 26 1.16 -10.62 2.42
N LEU A 27 1.49 -9.54 1.72
CA LEU A 27 1.74 -8.24 2.37
C LEU A 27 0.48 -7.71 3.05
N GLN A 28 -0.69 -7.83 2.41
CA GLN A 28 -1.97 -7.50 3.05
C GLN A 28 -2.18 -8.34 4.31
N PHE A 29 -2.05 -9.66 4.21
CA PHE A 29 -2.21 -10.56 5.36
C PHE A 29 -1.29 -10.15 6.51
N LEU A 30 -0.01 -9.91 6.23
CA LEU A 30 0.98 -9.53 7.23
C LEU A 30 0.64 -8.19 7.90
N THR A 31 0.30 -7.18 7.10
CA THR A 31 -0.01 -5.82 7.59
C THR A 31 -1.27 -5.80 8.45
N ASN A 32 -2.32 -6.52 8.05
CA ASN A 32 -3.55 -6.69 8.83
C ASN A 32 -3.28 -7.52 10.11
N LYS A 33 -2.54 -8.63 10.01
CA LYS A 33 -2.24 -9.50 11.16
C LYS A 33 -1.45 -8.78 12.24
N THR A 34 -0.53 -7.91 11.84
CA THR A 34 0.33 -7.12 12.74
C THR A 34 -0.28 -5.78 13.14
N LYS A 35 -1.39 -5.38 12.51
CA LYS A 35 -2.01 -4.05 12.64
C LYS A 35 -1.02 -2.92 12.37
N LEU A 36 -0.11 -3.12 11.41
CA LEU A 36 1.03 -2.26 11.16
C LEU A 36 0.63 -0.78 10.98
N PHE A 37 -0.49 -0.55 10.31
CA PHE A 37 -0.97 0.79 9.98
C PHE A 37 -1.91 1.41 11.03
N GLN A 38 -2.25 0.71 12.12
CA GLN A 38 -3.21 1.21 13.10
C GLN A 38 -2.75 2.54 13.75
N ALA A 39 -1.45 2.75 13.89
CA ALA A 39 -0.89 3.97 14.48
C ALA A 39 -1.15 5.25 13.66
N VAL A 40 -1.47 5.14 12.37
CA VAL A 40 -1.72 6.30 11.50
C VAL A 40 -3.14 6.86 11.63
N ILE A 41 -4.09 6.06 12.14
CA ILE A 41 -5.51 6.42 12.28
C ILE A 41 -5.70 7.78 12.98
N PRO A 42 -5.14 8.06 14.17
CA PRO A 42 -5.35 9.35 14.84
C PRO A 42 -4.79 10.54 14.05
N ILE A 43 -3.76 10.33 13.22
CA ILE A 43 -3.18 11.38 12.36
C ILE A 43 -4.16 11.72 11.23
N ILE A 44 -4.72 10.69 10.58
CA ILE A 44 -5.74 10.85 9.54
C ILE A 44 -6.99 11.53 10.10
N GLU A 45 -7.49 11.07 11.26
CA GLU A 45 -8.66 11.67 11.92
C GLU A 45 -8.45 13.16 12.23
N LYS A 46 -7.26 13.53 12.71
CA LYS A 46 -6.90 14.93 12.96
C LYS A 46 -6.93 15.76 11.67
N GLY A 47 -6.40 15.21 10.57
CA GLY A 47 -6.42 15.85 9.25
C GLY A 47 -7.84 16.06 8.73
N ILE A 48 -8.68 15.02 8.80
CA ILE A 48 -10.09 15.07 8.38
C ILE A 48 -10.84 16.14 9.19
N LYS A 49 -10.76 16.08 10.52
CA LYS A 49 -11.42 17.07 11.42
C LYS A 49 -10.97 18.49 11.13
N LYS A 50 -9.68 18.71 10.88
CA LYS A 50 -9.13 20.05 10.58
C LYS A 50 -9.54 20.55 9.19
N SER A 51 -9.68 19.66 8.22
CA SER A 51 -10.08 20.03 6.86
C SER A 51 -11.54 20.50 6.76
N GLY A 52 -12.41 19.99 7.64
CA GLY A 52 -13.86 20.19 7.54
C GLY A 52 -14.49 19.59 6.27
N MET A 53 -13.72 18.81 5.51
CA MET A 53 -14.15 18.19 4.26
C MET A 53 -14.61 16.75 4.52
N ASN A 54 -15.66 16.33 3.82
CA ASN A 54 -16.16 14.96 3.79
C ASN A 54 -15.76 14.20 2.52
N ARG A 55 -14.87 14.79 1.71
CA ARG A 55 -14.38 14.19 0.48
C ARG A 55 -12.92 13.78 0.66
N ILE A 56 -12.66 12.49 0.46
CA ILE A 56 -11.32 11.92 0.40
C ILE A 56 -11.05 11.57 -1.06
N ILE A 57 -9.89 11.98 -1.57
CA ILE A 57 -9.42 11.62 -2.90
C ILE A 57 -8.26 10.66 -2.71
N ASP A 58 -8.40 9.46 -3.25
CA ASP A 58 -7.33 8.49 -3.32
C ASP A 58 -6.47 8.77 -4.56
N MET A 59 -5.18 9.01 -4.34
CA MET A 59 -4.21 9.33 -5.40
C MET A 59 -3.33 8.14 -5.79
N GLY A 60 -3.48 6.97 -5.15
CA GLY A 60 -2.56 5.85 -5.42
C GLY A 60 -2.58 4.74 -4.38
N SER A 61 -3.75 4.22 -4.01
CA SER A 61 -3.85 3.04 -3.14
C SER A 61 -3.37 1.74 -3.80
N GLY A 62 -3.20 1.71 -5.12
CA GLY A 62 -2.67 0.55 -5.84
C GLY A 62 -3.58 -0.67 -5.64
N GLY A 63 -3.06 -1.72 -4.98
CA GLY A 63 -3.85 -2.89 -4.59
C GLY A 63 -4.97 -2.58 -3.58
N GLY A 64 -4.91 -1.46 -2.86
CA GLY A 64 -5.97 -1.02 -1.94
C GLY A 64 -5.87 -1.56 -0.51
N GLU A 65 -4.76 -2.22 -0.16
CA GLU A 65 -4.77 -3.19 0.94
C GLU A 65 -3.75 -2.85 2.05
N GLY A 66 -4.23 -2.77 3.30
CA GLY A 66 -3.38 -2.54 4.49
C GLY A 66 -4.09 -1.92 5.70
N LEU A 67 -5.32 -1.44 5.53
CA LEU A 67 -6.11 -0.80 6.59
C LEU A 67 -7.46 -1.52 6.84
N ILE A 68 -7.45 -2.86 6.89
CA ILE A 68 -8.65 -3.66 7.23
C ILE A 68 -8.53 -4.23 8.65
#